data_AF-A0A8K0DWP1-F1
#
_entry.id   AF-A0A8K0DWP1-F1
#
_cell.length_a   1.000
_cell.length_b   1.000
_cell.length_c   1.000
_cell.angle_alpha   90.00
_cell.angle_beta   90.00
_cell.angle_gamma   90.00
#
_symmetry.space_group_name_H-M   'P 1'
#
loop_
_entity.id
_entity.type
_entity.pdbx_description
1 polymer ?
#
loop_
_entity_poly.entity_id
_entity_poly.type
_entity_poly.pdbx_seq_one_letter_code
_entity_poly.pdbx_strand_id
1 'polypeptide(L)'
;MSGRRDAPLMRNNTQSIFKSRIAIAIAIGVFFGGVFAFFFPNGFFFVSSSAPILSHRLAKSISPVGSAECESSETINLLKSEFIAASERNTDLKKQIRDLTQRLQLAEQGKDHAQKQVLVLGDQKKAGPFGFVKGLRTNPIVAPDESVNPRLAKLLEKVAVRKELIVALANSNVKEMLEVWFTNIKRVGIPNYLVVALDEDITTFCEANNVPVYKRDPDEDIDSVARTGGNHAVSGLKFRILREFLQLGYGVLLSDVDIVYLQNPFDHLHRDSDVESMSDGHDNRTAYGFNDVFDEPAMGWARYAHTMRMWVFNSGFFYIRPTIPSIELLDRVAGRLSREPHSWDQAVFNEELFFPSHPGYDGLHAARRTMDFYLFMNSKVLFKTVRKDAALSKLKPVIVHVNYHPDKLPRMKAVVEYYVNGKKDALKPFPDGSD
;
A
#
# COMPACT_ATOMS: atom_id res chain seq x y z
N MET A 1 -5.96 68.31 7.28
CA MET A 1 -5.72 68.60 8.71
C MET A 1 -5.60 67.26 9.43
N SER A 2 -4.38 66.86 9.78
CA SER A 2 -3.81 66.95 11.15
C SER A 2 -4.41 65.88 12.09
N GLY A 3 -3.66 65.00 12.75
CA GLY A 3 -2.22 64.97 12.94
C GLY A 3 -1.75 63.72 13.69
N ARG A 4 -0.48 63.42 13.43
CA ARG A 4 0.44 62.54 14.17
C ARG A 4 0.65 63.06 15.60
N ARG A 5 0.89 62.17 16.58
CA ARG A 5 1.98 62.30 17.57
C ARG A 5 2.17 61.03 18.41
N ASP A 6 3.45 60.74 18.62
CA ASP A 6 4.07 59.60 19.28
C ASP A 6 4.26 59.75 20.81
N ALA A 7 4.53 58.59 21.45
CA ALA A 7 5.38 58.34 22.64
C ALA A 7 4.80 58.61 24.06
N PRO A 8 5.32 57.98 25.17
CA PRO A 8 6.61 57.28 25.29
C PRO A 8 6.68 55.94 26.08
N LEU A 9 7.85 55.31 25.91
CA LEU A 9 8.55 54.28 26.67
C LEU A 9 8.32 54.23 28.19
N MET A 10 8.04 53.03 28.73
CA MET A 10 8.46 52.62 30.08
C MET A 10 9.15 51.26 30.05
N ARG A 11 10.38 51.26 30.58
CA ARG A 11 11.33 50.16 30.74
C ARG A 11 11.10 49.57 32.14
N ASN A 12 10.62 48.33 32.22
CA ASN A 12 10.56 47.59 33.50
C ASN A 12 11.42 46.32 33.43
N ASN A 13 12.35 46.24 34.38
CA ASN A 13 13.36 45.20 34.58
C ASN A 13 12.77 43.79 34.72
N THR A 14 13.14 42.88 33.83
CA THR A 14 12.92 41.42 34.01
C THR A 14 14.19 40.59 33.79
N GLN A 15 15.38 41.20 33.90
CA GLN A 15 16.67 40.52 33.67
C GLN A 15 17.35 39.93 34.93
N SER A 16 16.74 40.01 36.12
CA SER A 16 17.39 39.55 37.36
C SER A 16 17.09 38.09 37.75
N ILE A 17 16.05 37.45 37.22
CA ILE A 17 15.60 36.11 37.68
C ILE A 17 16.27 34.96 36.89
N PHE A 18 16.68 35.20 35.64
CA PHE A 18 17.26 34.16 34.78
C PHE A 18 18.77 33.89 35.01
N LYS A 19 19.52 34.87 35.54
CA LYS A 19 20.96 34.68 35.82
C LYS A 19 21.23 33.75 37.03
N SER A 20 20.28 33.66 37.96
CA SER A 20 20.41 32.82 39.17
C SER A 20 20.34 31.32 38.86
N ARG A 21 19.44 30.89 37.95
CA ARG A 21 19.28 29.47 37.59
C ARG A 21 20.44 28.90 36.80
N ILE A 22 21.05 29.71 35.92
CA ILE A 22 22.24 29.29 35.15
C ILE A 22 23.45 29.14 36.08
N ALA A 23 23.63 30.07 37.03
CA ALA A 23 24.70 29.97 38.02
C ALA A 23 24.57 28.71 38.89
N ILE A 24 23.34 28.36 39.31
CA ILE A 24 23.07 27.13 40.07
C ILE A 24 23.36 25.88 39.23
N ALA A 25 22.95 25.85 37.95
CA ALA A 25 23.22 24.72 37.07
C ALA A 25 24.72 24.50 36.81
N ILE A 26 25.49 25.60 36.65
CA ILE A 26 26.94 25.54 36.51
C ILE A 26 27.59 25.01 37.79
N ALA A 27 27.16 25.49 38.97
CA ALA A 27 27.69 25.01 40.25
C ALA A 27 27.44 23.52 40.47
N ILE A 28 26.23 23.03 40.13
CA ILE A 28 25.88 21.60 40.19
C ILE A 28 26.75 20.80 39.20
N GLY A 29 26.90 21.28 37.96
CA GLY A 29 27.71 20.61 36.94
C GLY A 29 29.19 20.49 37.33
N VAL A 30 29.76 21.55 37.91
CA VAL A 30 31.15 21.55 38.40
C VAL A 30 31.31 20.61 39.60
N PHE A 31 30.34 20.59 40.52
CA PHE A 31 30.39 19.69 41.68
C PHE A 31 30.33 18.22 41.26
N PHE A 32 29.38 17.84 40.38
CA PHE A 32 29.29 16.48 39.87
C PHE A 32 30.49 16.10 39.00
N GLY A 33 31.01 17.01 38.18
CA GLY A 33 32.23 16.80 37.40
C GLY A 33 33.46 16.56 38.28
N GLY A 34 33.60 17.30 39.39
CA GLY A 34 34.67 17.12 40.36
C GLY A 34 34.59 15.79 41.10
N VAL A 35 33.38 15.38 41.50
CA VAL A 35 33.15 14.05 42.13
C VAL A 35 33.49 12.93 41.15
N PHE A 36 33.06 13.02 39.88
CA PHE A 36 33.39 12.01 38.88
C PHE A 36 34.90 11.94 38.58
N ALA A 37 35.60 13.08 38.52
CA ALA A 37 37.03 13.12 38.30
C ALA A 37 37.85 12.57 39.49
N PHE A 38 37.36 12.73 40.73
CA PHE A 38 38.02 12.21 41.93
C PHE A 38 37.84 10.69 42.09
N PHE A 39 36.64 10.17 41.80
CA PHE A 39 36.36 8.73 41.94
C PHE A 39 36.71 7.89 40.69
N PHE A 40 36.85 8.52 39.51
CA PHE A 40 37.18 7.83 38.26
C PHE A 40 38.30 8.54 37.48
N PRO A 41 39.54 8.60 38.03
CA PRO A 41 40.65 9.34 37.42
C PRO A 41 41.10 8.79 36.06
N ASN A 42 40.68 7.57 35.68
CA ASN A 42 41.04 6.91 34.42
C ASN A 42 39.87 6.74 33.41
N GLY A 43 38.70 7.34 33.66
CA GLY A 43 37.54 7.29 32.76
C GLY A 43 36.87 5.91 32.62
N PHE A 44 35.62 5.90 32.12
CA PHE A 44 34.72 4.72 32.13
C PHE A 44 34.72 3.87 30.85
N PHE A 45 35.57 4.17 29.87
CA PHE A 45 35.64 3.42 28.60
C PHE A 45 37.10 3.18 28.19
N PHE A 46 37.60 1.97 28.44
CA PHE A 46 38.82 1.48 27.81
C PHE A 46 38.47 0.88 26.45
N VAL A 47 38.79 1.61 25.38
CA VAL A 47 38.99 1.06 24.04
C VAL A 47 40.41 0.48 24.03
N SER A 48 40.53 -0.85 23.99
CA SER A 48 41.84 -1.49 23.81
C SER A 48 42.21 -1.46 22.34
N SER A 49 43.15 -0.58 22.01
CA SER A 49 43.90 -0.58 20.76
C SER A 49 44.73 -1.86 20.65
N SER A 50 44.63 -2.49 19.48
CA SER A 50 45.37 -3.67 19.05
C SER A 50 46.89 -3.57 19.24
N ALA A 51 47.50 -4.62 19.79
CA ALA A 51 48.95 -4.85 19.82
C ALA A 51 49.26 -6.34 19.49
N PRO A 52 50.47 -6.64 18.98
CA PRO A 52 50.68 -7.65 17.94
C PRO A 52 50.95 -9.07 18.49
N ILE A 53 50.67 -10.04 17.63
CA ILE A 53 50.95 -11.48 17.83
C ILE A 53 52.46 -11.69 17.90
N LEU A 54 52.95 -12.16 19.05
CA LEU A 54 54.32 -12.60 19.24
C LEU A 54 54.31 -14.08 19.65
N SER A 55 54.75 -14.91 18.71
CA SER A 55 54.95 -16.35 18.85
C SER A 55 56.03 -16.66 19.88
N HIS A 56 55.71 -17.43 20.92
CA HIS A 56 56.74 -18.06 21.76
C HIS A 56 56.49 -19.55 21.97
N ARG A 57 57.56 -20.30 21.70
CA ARG A 57 57.76 -21.75 21.80
C ARG A 57 57.44 -22.27 23.20
N LEU A 58 56.66 -23.36 23.26
CA LEU A 58 56.54 -24.22 24.44
C LEU A 58 57.78 -25.12 24.54
N ALA A 59 58.64 -24.83 25.52
CA ALA A 59 59.69 -25.73 25.99
C ALA A 59 59.16 -26.58 27.15
N LYS A 60 59.42 -27.89 27.07
CA LYS A 60 59.20 -28.89 28.13
C LYS A 60 60.00 -28.55 29.38
N SER A 61 59.36 -28.60 30.54
CA SER A 61 60.02 -28.99 31.79
C SER A 61 59.03 -29.72 32.70
N ILE A 62 59.39 -30.95 33.08
CA ILE A 62 58.71 -31.77 34.09
C ILE A 62 59.55 -31.67 35.38
N SER A 63 58.91 -31.40 36.51
CA SER A 63 59.39 -31.80 37.84
C SER A 63 58.24 -31.73 38.88
N PRO A 64 58.29 -32.53 39.96
CA PRO A 64 57.10 -33.25 40.44
C PRO A 64 56.62 -32.90 41.86
N VAL A 65 55.37 -33.31 42.11
CA VAL A 65 54.74 -33.72 43.39
C VAL A 65 54.40 -32.63 44.43
N GLY A 66 53.10 -32.59 44.78
CA GLY A 66 52.56 -32.00 45.99
C GLY A 66 51.06 -32.33 46.09
N SER A 67 50.73 -33.37 46.85
CA SER A 67 49.37 -33.82 47.13
C SER A 67 48.55 -32.77 47.88
N ALA A 68 47.36 -32.44 47.36
CA ALA A 68 46.26 -31.90 48.15
C ALA A 68 44.95 -32.45 47.58
N GLU A 69 44.24 -33.17 48.45
CA GLU A 69 42.80 -33.47 48.52
C GLU A 69 41.98 -33.57 47.22
N CYS A 70 41.38 -34.74 47.04
CA CYS A 70 40.31 -35.01 46.08
C CYS A 70 39.19 -33.96 46.29
N GLU A 71 39.02 -33.01 45.38
CA GLU A 71 37.84 -32.15 45.35
C GLU A 71 36.59 -33.04 45.38
N SER A 72 35.68 -32.79 46.31
CA SER A 72 34.52 -33.65 46.50
C SER A 72 33.70 -33.72 45.21
N SER A 73 33.15 -34.91 44.91
CA SER A 73 32.29 -35.16 43.74
C SER A 73 31.14 -34.12 43.62
N GLU A 74 30.72 -33.54 44.74
CA GLU A 74 29.70 -32.49 44.82
C GLU A 74 30.16 -31.16 44.21
N THR A 75 31.40 -30.71 44.44
CA THR A 75 31.94 -29.46 43.86
C THR A 75 32.07 -29.58 42.34
N ILE A 76 32.50 -30.74 41.85
CA ILE A 76 32.63 -31.01 40.41
C ILE A 76 31.25 -31.02 39.72
N ASN A 77 30.24 -31.59 40.38
CA ASN A 77 28.87 -31.61 39.85
C ASN A 77 28.21 -30.23 39.87
N LEU A 78 28.49 -29.40 40.88
CA LEU A 78 28.05 -28.01 40.94
C LEU A 78 28.69 -27.16 39.83
N LEU A 79 30.00 -27.30 39.61
CA LEU A 79 30.68 -26.59 38.51
C LEU A 79 30.16 -27.00 37.14
N LYS A 80 29.79 -28.27 36.95
CA LYS A 80 29.16 -28.74 35.70
C LYS A 80 27.77 -28.15 35.50
N SER A 81 26.95 -28.06 36.55
CA SER A 81 25.61 -27.46 36.43
C SER A 81 25.69 -25.96 36.16
N GLU A 82 26.62 -25.25 36.79
CA GLU A 82 26.90 -23.84 36.51
C GLU A 82 27.41 -23.63 35.07
N PHE A 83 28.28 -24.51 34.57
CA PHE A 83 28.77 -24.45 33.20
C PHE A 83 27.65 -24.66 32.17
N ILE A 84 26.73 -25.61 32.41
CA ILE A 84 25.58 -25.84 31.54
C ILE A 84 24.65 -24.62 31.56
N ALA A 85 24.33 -24.08 32.73
CA ALA A 85 23.50 -22.88 32.85
C ALA A 85 24.13 -21.64 32.18
N ALA A 86 25.46 -21.48 32.30
CA ALA A 86 26.19 -20.43 31.62
C ALA A 86 26.23 -20.64 30.09
N SER A 87 26.34 -21.89 29.63
CA SER A 87 26.27 -22.25 28.21
C SER A 87 24.91 -21.92 27.61
N GLU A 88 23.82 -22.29 28.29
CA GLU A 88 22.44 -21.98 27.87
C GLU A 88 22.20 -20.47 27.79
N ARG A 89 22.60 -19.71 28.81
CA ARG A 89 22.55 -18.23 28.75
C ARG A 89 23.34 -17.66 27.57
N ASN A 90 24.52 -18.22 27.27
CA ASN A 90 25.30 -17.82 26.11
C ASN A 90 24.58 -18.10 24.79
N THR A 91 23.81 -19.19 24.69
CA THR A 91 23.00 -19.46 23.49
C THR A 91 21.86 -18.47 23.33
N ASP A 92 21.19 -18.10 24.42
CA ASP A 92 20.11 -17.12 24.41
C ASP A 92 20.62 -15.71 24.07
N LEU A 93 21.74 -15.29 24.68
CA LEU A 93 22.39 -14.02 24.34
C LEU A 93 22.80 -13.96 22.87
N LYS A 94 23.32 -15.06 22.29
CA LYS A 94 23.61 -15.13 20.85
C LYS A 94 22.35 -15.03 19.97
N LYS A 95 21.19 -15.46 20.45
CA LYS A 95 19.91 -15.30 19.76
C LYS A 95 19.44 -13.85 19.82
N GLN A 96 19.52 -13.23 21.00
CA GLN A 96 19.17 -11.81 21.19
C GLN A 96 20.07 -10.89 20.36
N ILE A 97 21.37 -11.14 20.31
CA ILE A 97 22.31 -10.38 19.46
C ILE A 97 21.93 -10.49 17.98
N ARG A 98 21.52 -11.67 17.50
CA ARG A 98 21.06 -11.84 16.11
C ARG A 98 19.78 -11.04 15.83
N ASP A 99 18.79 -11.09 16.71
CA ASP A 99 17.55 -10.30 16.57
C ASP A 99 17.83 -8.79 16.59
N LEU A 100 18.65 -8.32 17.54
CA LEU A 100 19.08 -6.93 17.63
C LEU A 100 19.86 -6.48 16.39
N THR A 101 20.73 -7.34 15.84
CA THR A 101 21.48 -7.04 14.61
C THR A 101 20.54 -6.91 13.42
N GLN A 102 19.52 -7.77 13.32
CA GLN A 102 18.51 -7.69 12.26
C GLN A 102 17.66 -6.41 12.39
N ARG A 103 17.25 -6.04 13.61
CA ARG A 103 16.53 -4.78 13.88
C ARG A 103 17.40 -3.56 13.60
N LEU A 104 18.69 -3.61 13.94
CA LEU A 104 19.65 -2.55 13.64
C LEU A 104 19.78 -2.39 12.13
N GLN A 105 19.91 -3.49 11.39
CA GLN A 105 20.02 -3.48 9.93
C GLN A 105 18.75 -2.94 9.26
N LEU A 106 17.56 -3.27 9.78
CA LEU A 106 16.29 -2.69 9.34
C LEU A 106 16.18 -1.19 9.66
N ALA A 107 16.65 -0.77 10.84
CA ALA A 107 16.67 0.64 11.24
C ALA A 107 17.70 1.45 10.42
N GLU A 108 18.86 0.87 10.09
CA GLU A 108 19.86 1.44 9.20
C GLU A 108 19.33 1.53 7.77
N GLN A 109 18.66 0.49 7.26
CA GLN A 109 17.97 0.55 5.97
C GLN A 109 16.89 1.63 5.93
N GLY A 110 16.12 1.81 7.01
CA GLY A 110 15.15 2.90 7.16
C GLY A 110 15.80 4.28 7.18
N LYS A 111 16.96 4.42 7.85
CA LYS A 111 17.79 5.64 7.84
C LYS A 111 18.37 5.92 6.46
N ASP A 112 18.86 4.90 5.77
CA ASP A 112 19.36 4.99 4.40
C ASP A 112 18.23 5.32 3.43
N HIS A 113 17.02 4.79 3.63
CA HIS A 113 15.86 5.14 2.83
C HIS A 113 15.39 6.57 3.08
N ALA A 114 15.41 7.03 4.34
CA ALA A 114 15.11 8.42 4.69
C ALA A 114 16.19 9.38 4.14
N GLN A 115 17.48 9.02 4.25
CA GLN A 115 18.58 9.76 3.65
C GLN A 115 18.53 9.74 2.12
N LYS A 116 18.14 8.62 1.50
CA LYS A 116 17.88 8.52 0.05
C LYS A 116 16.66 9.32 -0.36
N GLN A 117 15.59 9.39 0.43
CA GLN A 117 14.46 10.30 0.19
C GLN A 117 14.90 11.77 0.30
N VAL A 118 15.76 12.12 1.25
CA VAL A 118 16.38 13.44 1.37
C VAL A 118 17.35 13.74 0.22
N LEU A 119 18.07 12.73 -0.30
CA LEU A 119 18.94 12.83 -1.48
C LEU A 119 18.15 12.92 -2.79
N VAL A 120 16.99 12.26 -2.89
CA VAL A 120 16.04 12.37 -4.01
C VAL A 120 15.31 13.73 -3.98
N LEU A 121 15.19 14.34 -2.80
CA LEU A 121 14.90 15.76 -2.60
C LEU A 121 16.13 16.67 -2.86
N GLY A 122 17.12 16.17 -3.60
CA GLY A 122 18.29 16.89 -4.07
C GLY A 122 17.90 18.22 -4.74
N ASP A 123 18.56 19.27 -4.25
CA ASP A 123 18.30 20.70 -4.39
C ASP A 123 16.90 21.14 -3.93
N GLN A 124 16.86 22.05 -2.95
CA GLN A 124 15.64 22.78 -2.61
C GLN A 124 15.08 23.45 -3.88
N LYS A 125 14.08 22.81 -4.50
CA LYS A 125 13.47 23.31 -5.73
C LYS A 125 12.72 24.59 -5.40
N LYS A 126 13.17 25.72 -5.97
CA LYS A 126 12.40 26.95 -5.92
C LYS A 126 11.06 26.70 -6.62
N ALA A 127 9.97 27.17 -6.01
CA ALA A 127 8.67 27.15 -6.67
C ALA A 127 8.78 27.95 -7.97
N GLY A 128 8.44 27.32 -9.09
CA GLY A 128 8.38 27.98 -10.40
C GLY A 128 7.33 29.10 -10.43
N PRO A 129 7.13 29.75 -11.59
CA PRO A 129 6.14 30.82 -11.72
C PRO A 129 4.71 30.34 -11.39
N PHE A 130 3.84 31.30 -11.05
CA PHE A 130 2.43 31.07 -10.74
C PHE A 130 1.74 30.26 -11.85
N GLY A 131 0.99 29.22 -11.47
CA GLY A 131 0.28 28.33 -12.40
C GLY A 131 1.11 27.18 -12.99
N PHE A 132 2.44 27.14 -12.79
CA PHE A 132 3.31 26.10 -13.35
C PHE A 132 3.87 25.12 -12.32
N VAL A 133 3.67 25.37 -11.03
CA VAL A 133 4.10 24.47 -9.96
C VAL A 133 3.28 23.19 -9.99
N LYS A 134 3.95 22.04 -10.14
CA LYS A 134 3.34 20.71 -10.07
C LYS A 134 3.85 19.98 -8.84
N GLY A 135 2.95 19.45 -8.03
CA GLY A 135 3.30 18.51 -6.97
C GLY A 135 3.84 17.19 -7.53
N LEU A 136 4.59 16.45 -6.71
CA LEU A 136 4.99 15.09 -7.05
C LEU A 136 3.73 14.20 -6.99
N ARG A 137 3.18 13.84 -8.17
CA ARG A 137 1.99 12.97 -8.26
C ARG A 137 2.34 11.50 -8.47
N THR A 138 3.57 11.23 -8.88
CA THR A 138 4.09 9.88 -9.11
C THR A 138 5.10 9.56 -8.02
N ASN A 139 4.65 8.88 -6.96
CA ASN A 139 5.56 8.30 -5.98
C ASN A 139 6.50 7.30 -6.67
N PRO A 140 7.74 7.15 -6.18
CA PRO A 140 8.67 6.19 -6.73
C PRO A 140 8.11 4.77 -6.61
N ILE A 141 8.42 3.95 -7.61
CA ILE A 141 8.09 2.53 -7.59
C ILE A 141 8.96 1.83 -6.54
N VAL A 142 8.37 0.87 -5.82
CA VAL A 142 9.11 0.03 -4.86
C VAL A 142 10.12 -0.87 -5.58
N ALA A 143 11.21 -1.20 -4.89
CA ALA A 143 12.12 -2.22 -5.36
C ALA A 143 11.39 -3.59 -5.36
N PRO A 144 11.42 -4.35 -6.46
CA PRO A 144 10.84 -5.69 -6.51
C PRO A 144 11.44 -6.60 -5.43
N ASP A 145 10.59 -7.30 -4.67
CA ASP A 145 10.99 -8.34 -3.72
C ASP A 145 10.46 -9.70 -4.15
N GLU A 146 11.27 -10.43 -4.93
CA GLU A 146 10.92 -11.77 -5.43
C GLU A 146 10.71 -12.81 -4.32
N SER A 147 11.21 -12.56 -3.10
CA SER A 147 11.03 -13.50 -1.98
C SER A 147 9.58 -13.57 -1.49
N VAL A 148 8.78 -12.53 -1.77
CA VAL A 148 7.35 -12.48 -1.42
C VAL A 148 6.58 -13.59 -2.10
N ASN A 149 6.80 -13.81 -3.40
CA ASN A 149 6.13 -14.86 -4.16
C ASN A 149 6.94 -15.24 -5.42
N PRO A 150 7.91 -16.16 -5.29
CA PRO A 150 8.81 -16.53 -6.39
C PRO A 150 8.09 -17.15 -7.60
N ARG A 151 6.98 -17.86 -7.36
CA ARG A 151 6.21 -18.50 -8.45
C ARG A 151 5.43 -17.47 -9.25
N LEU A 152 4.77 -16.53 -8.57
CA LEU A 152 4.12 -15.41 -9.23
C LEU A 152 5.15 -14.54 -9.96
N ALA A 153 6.29 -14.22 -9.35
CA ALA A 153 7.35 -13.43 -9.98
C ALA A 153 7.76 -13.96 -11.37
N LYS A 154 8.07 -15.26 -11.46
CA LYS A 154 8.43 -15.94 -12.71
C LYS A 154 7.32 -15.93 -13.76
N LEU A 155 6.07 -15.93 -13.33
CA LEU A 155 4.93 -15.85 -14.24
C LEU A 155 4.75 -14.42 -14.77
N LEU A 156 4.87 -13.42 -13.88
CA LEU A 156 4.73 -12.01 -14.24
C LEU A 156 5.81 -11.55 -15.22
N GLU A 157 7.04 -12.07 -15.12
CA GLU A 157 8.10 -11.80 -16.10
C GLU A 157 7.71 -12.19 -17.53
N LYS A 158 6.88 -13.22 -17.69
CA LYS A 158 6.46 -13.74 -19.00
C LYS A 158 5.20 -13.04 -19.53
N VAL A 159 4.30 -12.65 -18.64
CA VAL A 159 2.94 -12.19 -18.99
C VAL A 159 2.84 -10.67 -18.99
N ALA A 160 3.55 -9.98 -18.11
CA ALA A 160 3.46 -8.53 -18.00
C ALA A 160 4.20 -7.82 -19.14
N VAL A 161 3.61 -6.75 -19.64
CA VAL A 161 4.25 -5.84 -20.59
C VAL A 161 4.55 -4.55 -19.84
N ARG A 162 5.79 -4.03 -19.91
CA ARG A 162 6.22 -2.83 -19.15
C ARG A 162 5.93 -2.91 -17.64
N LYS A 163 5.99 -4.12 -17.06
CA LYS A 163 5.62 -4.40 -15.66
C LYS A 163 4.20 -3.95 -15.29
N GLU A 164 3.27 -3.95 -16.24
CA GLU A 164 1.86 -3.72 -16.02
C GLU A 164 1.03 -4.85 -16.63
N LEU A 165 -0.09 -5.20 -16.00
CA LEU A 165 -1.01 -6.22 -16.50
C LEU A 165 -2.43 -6.06 -15.92
N ILE A 166 -3.39 -6.64 -16.64
CA ILE A 166 -4.76 -6.80 -16.15
C ILE A 166 -4.81 -8.02 -15.23
N VAL A 167 -5.46 -7.89 -14.07
CA VAL A 167 -5.65 -9.01 -13.14
C VAL A 167 -7.13 -9.16 -12.82
N ALA A 168 -7.66 -10.37 -13.02
CA ALA A 168 -9.03 -10.74 -12.62
C ALA A 168 -8.99 -11.94 -11.68
N LEU A 169 -9.85 -11.93 -10.66
CA LEU A 169 -10.02 -13.06 -9.73
C LEU A 169 -11.30 -13.80 -10.11
N ALA A 170 -11.25 -15.13 -10.17
CA ALA A 170 -12.41 -15.93 -10.57
C ALA A 170 -12.50 -17.28 -9.85
N ASN A 171 -13.74 -17.69 -9.58
CA ASN A 171 -14.13 -19.05 -9.16
C ASN A 171 -15.18 -19.63 -10.13
N SER A 172 -15.56 -20.89 -9.97
CA SER A 172 -16.48 -21.60 -10.87
C SER A 172 -17.83 -20.90 -11.05
N ASN A 173 -18.28 -20.13 -10.06
CA ASN A 173 -19.58 -19.43 -10.11
C ASN A 173 -19.64 -18.34 -11.17
N VAL A 174 -18.48 -17.80 -11.58
CA VAL A 174 -18.38 -16.72 -12.57
C VAL A 174 -17.79 -17.17 -13.91
N LYS A 175 -17.67 -18.48 -14.12
CA LYS A 175 -17.04 -19.10 -15.31
C LYS A 175 -17.57 -18.55 -16.63
N GLU A 176 -18.89 -18.43 -16.79
CA GLU A 176 -19.50 -17.91 -18.03
C GLU A 176 -19.19 -16.43 -18.29
N MET A 177 -19.12 -15.61 -17.23
CA MET A 177 -18.70 -14.21 -17.38
C MET A 177 -17.21 -14.11 -17.69
N LEU A 178 -16.39 -14.94 -17.05
CA LEU A 178 -14.96 -15.04 -17.33
C LEU A 178 -14.69 -15.41 -18.80
N GLU A 179 -15.50 -16.30 -19.39
CA GLU A 179 -15.40 -16.65 -20.81
C GLU A 179 -15.60 -15.44 -21.71
N VAL A 180 -16.65 -14.64 -21.47
CA VAL A 180 -16.90 -13.40 -22.21
C VAL A 180 -15.75 -12.41 -22.00
N TRP A 181 -15.24 -12.31 -20.78
CA TRP A 181 -14.14 -11.43 -20.39
C TRP A 181 -12.85 -11.74 -21.18
N PHE A 182 -12.30 -12.95 -21.10
CA PHE A 182 -11.04 -13.26 -21.80
C PHE A 182 -11.21 -13.34 -23.31
N THR A 183 -12.39 -13.73 -23.81
CA THR A 183 -12.65 -13.79 -25.26
C THR A 183 -12.55 -12.40 -25.86
N ASN A 184 -13.07 -11.39 -25.15
CA ASN A 184 -12.99 -10.01 -25.59
C ASN A 184 -11.59 -9.41 -25.45
N ILE A 185 -10.84 -9.76 -24.41
CA ILE A 185 -9.42 -9.38 -24.27
C ILE A 185 -8.60 -9.93 -25.44
N LYS A 186 -8.76 -11.22 -25.77
CA LYS A 186 -8.10 -11.87 -26.91
C LYS A 186 -8.49 -11.23 -28.24
N ARG A 187 -9.79 -10.95 -28.44
CA ARG A 187 -10.30 -10.28 -29.64
C ARG A 187 -9.69 -8.90 -29.85
N VAL A 188 -9.51 -8.13 -28.77
CA VAL A 188 -8.84 -6.81 -28.81
C VAL A 188 -7.33 -6.95 -29.03
N GLY A 189 -6.74 -8.10 -28.69
CA GLY A 189 -5.31 -8.36 -28.82
C GLY A 189 -4.49 -7.82 -27.65
N ILE A 190 -5.07 -7.76 -26.45
CA ILE A 190 -4.36 -7.30 -25.24
C ILE A 190 -3.46 -8.45 -24.74
N PRO A 191 -2.13 -8.28 -24.69
CA PRO A 191 -1.21 -9.39 -24.38
C PRO A 191 -1.01 -9.62 -22.87
N ASN A 192 -1.11 -8.57 -22.06
CA ASN A 192 -0.73 -8.56 -20.65
C ASN A 192 -1.94 -8.64 -19.73
N TYR A 193 -2.45 -9.85 -19.53
CA TYR A 193 -3.53 -10.16 -18.60
C TYR A 193 -3.30 -11.50 -17.91
N LEU A 194 -3.80 -11.63 -16.68
CA LEU A 194 -3.66 -12.81 -15.85
C LEU A 194 -4.96 -13.07 -15.09
N VAL A 195 -5.42 -14.32 -15.10
CA VAL A 195 -6.51 -14.78 -14.22
C VAL A 195 -5.89 -15.36 -12.95
N VAL A 196 -6.32 -14.89 -11.80
CA VAL A 196 -6.04 -15.52 -10.52
C VAL A 196 -7.19 -16.48 -10.20
N ALA A 197 -6.92 -17.78 -10.33
CA ALA A 197 -7.90 -18.82 -10.10
C ALA A 197 -8.05 -19.11 -8.61
N LEU A 198 -9.30 -19.08 -8.13
CA LEU A 198 -9.67 -19.35 -6.75
C LEU A 198 -10.05 -20.82 -6.52
N ASP A 199 -10.17 -21.61 -7.58
CA ASP A 199 -10.43 -23.05 -7.54
C ASP A 199 -9.76 -23.79 -8.71
N GLU A 200 -9.82 -25.12 -8.68
CA GLU A 200 -9.23 -25.98 -9.71
C GLU A 200 -9.98 -25.93 -11.05
N ASP A 201 -11.30 -25.74 -11.01
CA ASP A 201 -12.13 -25.70 -12.22
C ASP A 201 -11.76 -24.50 -13.10
N ILE A 202 -11.55 -23.32 -12.50
CA ILE A 202 -11.09 -22.14 -13.22
C ILE A 202 -9.66 -22.31 -13.73
N THR A 203 -8.80 -22.98 -12.97
CA THR A 203 -7.44 -23.30 -13.41
C THR A 203 -7.47 -24.13 -14.70
N THR A 204 -8.18 -25.26 -14.66
CA THR A 204 -8.36 -26.16 -15.81
C THR A 204 -9.04 -25.44 -16.98
N PHE A 205 -10.05 -24.62 -16.71
CA PHE A 205 -10.76 -23.86 -17.74
C PHE A 205 -9.88 -22.84 -18.45
N CYS A 206 -9.06 -22.10 -17.70
CA CYS A 206 -8.12 -21.15 -18.28
C CYS A 206 -7.03 -21.85 -19.10
N GLU A 207 -6.46 -22.94 -18.60
CA GLU A 207 -5.45 -23.74 -19.31
C GLU A 207 -6.00 -24.29 -20.62
N ALA A 208 -7.18 -24.91 -20.61
CA ALA A 208 -7.86 -25.44 -21.80
C ALA A 208 -8.13 -24.36 -22.86
N ASN A 209 -8.25 -23.10 -22.44
CA ASN A 209 -8.48 -21.96 -23.32
C ASN A 209 -7.22 -21.16 -23.64
N ASN A 210 -6.02 -21.58 -23.23
CA ASN A 210 -4.77 -20.80 -23.40
C ASN A 210 -4.89 -19.38 -22.78
N VAL A 211 -5.43 -19.29 -21.57
CA VAL A 211 -5.50 -18.06 -20.77
C VAL A 211 -4.42 -18.14 -19.69
N PRO A 212 -3.52 -17.15 -19.56
CA PRO A 212 -2.56 -17.13 -18.47
C PRO A 212 -3.27 -17.17 -17.12
N VAL A 213 -2.90 -18.14 -16.28
CA VAL A 213 -3.55 -18.38 -14.99
C VAL A 213 -2.54 -18.57 -13.87
N TYR A 214 -2.89 -18.05 -12.70
CA TYR A 214 -2.17 -18.23 -11.46
C TYR A 214 -3.14 -18.74 -10.40
N LYS A 215 -2.92 -19.96 -9.91
CA LYS A 215 -3.59 -20.47 -8.72
C LYS A 215 -2.62 -20.40 -7.56
N ARG A 216 -3.00 -19.79 -6.43
CA ARG A 216 -2.15 -19.70 -5.22
C ARG A 216 -1.83 -21.10 -4.67
N ASP A 217 -0.75 -21.21 -3.91
CA ASP A 217 -0.50 -22.43 -3.14
C ASP A 217 -1.63 -22.61 -2.10
N PRO A 218 -2.02 -23.85 -1.77
CA PRO A 218 -3.08 -24.10 -0.81
C PRO A 218 -2.82 -23.40 0.52
N ASP A 219 -3.84 -22.70 1.00
CA ASP A 219 -3.83 -21.94 2.24
C ASP A 219 -5.23 -22.05 2.81
N GLU A 220 -5.42 -22.82 3.89
CA GLU A 220 -6.76 -23.18 4.38
C GLU A 220 -7.64 -21.96 4.73
N ASP A 221 -7.02 -20.87 5.21
CA ASP A 221 -7.73 -19.63 5.56
C ASP A 221 -8.19 -18.89 4.30
N ILE A 222 -7.38 -18.90 3.24
CA ILE A 222 -7.70 -18.28 1.96
C ILE A 222 -8.66 -19.15 1.13
N ASP A 223 -8.42 -20.46 1.11
CA ASP A 223 -9.15 -21.45 0.33
C ASP A 223 -10.58 -21.62 0.86
N SER A 224 -10.77 -21.56 2.19
CA SER A 224 -12.11 -21.57 2.79
C SER A 224 -12.92 -20.33 2.40
N VAL A 225 -12.30 -19.15 2.44
CA VAL A 225 -12.91 -17.88 1.98
C VAL A 225 -13.22 -17.91 0.48
N ALA A 226 -12.32 -18.45 -0.34
CA ALA A 226 -12.52 -18.59 -1.78
C ALA A 226 -13.70 -19.52 -2.13
N ARG A 227 -13.88 -20.60 -1.37
CA ARG A 227 -14.92 -21.63 -1.60
C ARG A 227 -16.28 -21.29 -1.01
N THR A 228 -16.31 -20.71 0.18
CA THR A 228 -17.53 -20.57 0.99
C THR A 228 -17.82 -19.13 1.41
N GLY A 229 -16.87 -18.21 1.20
CA GLY A 229 -17.03 -16.81 1.56
C GLY A 229 -18.06 -16.10 0.70
N GLY A 230 -18.89 -15.26 1.33
CA GLY A 230 -19.71 -14.29 0.59
C GLY A 230 -18.85 -13.26 -0.14
N ASN A 231 -19.46 -12.45 -1.01
CA ASN A 231 -18.79 -11.43 -1.82
C ASN A 231 -17.79 -10.56 -1.03
N HIS A 232 -18.11 -10.25 0.24
CA HIS A 232 -17.27 -9.46 1.13
C HIS A 232 -15.95 -10.15 1.52
N ALA A 233 -15.99 -11.44 1.85
CA ALA A 233 -14.80 -12.20 2.25
C ALA A 233 -13.86 -12.41 1.06
N VAL A 234 -14.41 -12.74 -0.12
CA VAL A 234 -13.66 -12.82 -1.39
C VAL A 234 -13.06 -11.44 -1.76
N SER A 235 -13.75 -10.36 -1.41
CA SER A 235 -13.23 -9.00 -1.63
C SER A 235 -12.07 -8.65 -0.70
N GLY A 236 -12.00 -9.17 0.52
CA GLY A 236 -10.80 -9.02 1.36
C GLY A 236 -9.58 -9.72 0.76
N LEU A 237 -9.78 -10.91 0.17
CA LEU A 237 -8.74 -11.67 -0.51
C LEU A 237 -8.17 -10.93 -1.72
N LYS A 238 -9.01 -10.21 -2.48
CA LYS A 238 -8.55 -9.47 -3.68
C LYS A 238 -7.43 -8.48 -3.36
N PHE A 239 -7.57 -7.70 -2.29
CA PHE A 239 -6.58 -6.70 -1.92
C PHE A 239 -5.28 -7.33 -1.39
N ARG A 240 -5.37 -8.45 -0.67
CA ARG A 240 -4.18 -9.22 -0.25
C ARG A 240 -3.40 -9.76 -1.46
N ILE A 241 -4.11 -10.31 -2.45
CA ILE A 241 -3.49 -10.82 -3.66
C ILE A 241 -2.83 -9.67 -4.44
N LEU A 242 -3.54 -8.55 -4.66
CA LEU A 242 -2.98 -7.38 -5.35
C LEU A 242 -1.70 -6.86 -4.70
N ARG A 243 -1.61 -6.92 -3.37
CA ARG A 243 -0.43 -6.47 -2.62
C ARG A 243 0.84 -7.19 -3.07
N GLU A 244 0.77 -8.49 -3.32
CA GLU A 244 1.93 -9.29 -3.76
C GLU A 244 2.45 -8.80 -5.12
N PHE A 245 1.55 -8.48 -6.05
CA PHE A 245 1.93 -7.91 -7.36
C PHE A 245 2.67 -6.58 -7.18
N LEU A 246 2.17 -5.72 -6.28
CA LEU A 246 2.79 -4.42 -6.03
C LEU A 246 4.18 -4.57 -5.39
N GLN A 247 4.35 -5.49 -4.44
CA GLN A 247 5.65 -5.80 -3.82
C GLN A 247 6.65 -6.38 -4.82
N LEU A 248 6.18 -7.12 -5.82
CA LEU A 248 6.99 -7.58 -6.95
C LEU A 248 7.30 -6.46 -7.96
N GLY A 249 6.82 -5.24 -7.74
CA GLY A 249 7.09 -4.08 -8.59
C GLY A 249 6.25 -4.02 -9.87
N TYR A 250 5.10 -4.71 -9.91
CA TYR A 250 4.19 -4.70 -11.05
C TYR A 250 2.97 -3.81 -10.79
N GLY A 251 2.64 -2.94 -11.75
CA GLY A 251 1.38 -2.20 -11.76
C GLY A 251 0.22 -3.10 -12.19
N VAL A 252 -0.92 -2.95 -11.55
CA VAL A 252 -2.08 -3.82 -11.79
C VAL A 252 -3.27 -2.99 -12.21
N LEU A 253 -3.90 -3.35 -13.34
CA LEU A 253 -5.26 -2.97 -13.64
C LEU A 253 -6.19 -4.06 -13.10
N LEU A 254 -6.75 -3.85 -11.91
CA LEU A 254 -7.76 -4.76 -11.36
C LEU A 254 -8.98 -4.73 -12.28
N SER A 255 -9.52 -5.90 -12.56
CA SER A 255 -10.73 -6.07 -13.33
C SER A 255 -11.61 -7.13 -12.70
N ASP A 256 -12.83 -6.76 -12.37
CA ASP A 256 -13.91 -7.72 -12.18
C ASP A 256 -14.20 -8.42 -13.51
N VAL A 257 -14.80 -9.61 -13.40
CA VAL A 257 -15.09 -10.51 -14.53
C VAL A 257 -16.31 -10.07 -15.35
N ASP A 258 -17.13 -9.16 -14.84
CA ASP A 258 -18.32 -8.60 -15.50
C ASP A 258 -18.02 -7.35 -16.34
N ILE A 259 -16.80 -7.30 -16.89
CA ILE A 259 -16.28 -6.22 -17.72
C ILE A 259 -16.06 -6.72 -19.15
N VAL A 260 -16.53 -5.93 -20.12
CA VAL A 260 -16.31 -6.18 -21.56
C VAL A 260 -15.25 -5.23 -22.09
N TYR A 261 -14.13 -5.79 -22.58
CA TYR A 261 -13.07 -5.03 -23.23
C TYR A 261 -13.37 -4.79 -24.71
N LEU A 262 -13.25 -3.53 -25.14
CA LEU A 262 -13.52 -3.09 -26.51
C LEU A 262 -12.30 -2.45 -27.18
N GLN A 263 -11.37 -1.95 -26.37
CA GLN A 263 -10.06 -1.40 -26.76
C GLN A 263 -9.02 -1.77 -25.71
N ASN A 264 -7.73 -1.59 -26.04
CA ASN A 264 -6.64 -1.87 -25.10
C ASN A 264 -6.58 -0.76 -24.03
N PRO A 265 -6.84 -1.06 -22.74
CA PRO A 265 -6.90 -0.03 -21.71
C PRO A 265 -5.57 0.67 -21.47
N PHE A 266 -4.44 0.00 -21.72
CA PHE A 266 -3.12 0.56 -21.46
C PHE A 266 -2.78 1.75 -22.36
N ASP A 267 -3.48 1.92 -23.48
CA ASP A 267 -3.33 3.09 -24.37
C ASP A 267 -4.09 4.31 -23.86
N HIS A 268 -4.94 4.14 -22.84
CA HIS A 268 -5.81 5.18 -22.28
C HIS A 268 -5.53 5.52 -20.81
N LEU A 269 -4.60 4.81 -20.14
CA LEU A 269 -4.19 5.11 -18.77
C LEU A 269 -3.17 6.27 -18.71
N HIS A 270 -3.37 7.20 -17.79
CA HIS A 270 -2.44 8.32 -17.57
C HIS A 270 -1.21 7.94 -16.75
N ARG A 271 -1.37 7.02 -15.78
CA ARG A 271 -0.29 6.54 -14.90
C ARG A 271 0.39 7.64 -14.07
N ASP A 272 -0.25 8.78 -13.88
CA ASP A 272 0.33 9.94 -13.20
C ASP A 272 -0.08 10.05 -11.71
N SER A 273 -0.73 9.02 -11.19
CA SER A 273 -1.27 8.92 -9.83
C SER A 273 -1.03 7.51 -9.30
N ASP A 274 -0.96 7.34 -7.97
CA ASP A 274 -0.82 6.04 -7.32
C ASP A 274 -2.00 5.11 -7.66
N VAL A 275 -3.21 5.69 -7.69
CA VAL A 275 -4.46 5.04 -8.08
C VAL A 275 -5.14 5.82 -9.19
N GLU A 276 -5.47 5.17 -10.30
CA GLU A 276 -6.31 5.70 -11.36
C GLU A 276 -7.55 4.81 -11.46
N SER A 277 -8.73 5.32 -11.12
CA SER A 277 -9.92 4.49 -10.91
C SER A 277 -11.12 4.96 -11.73
N MET A 278 -11.93 3.99 -12.12
CA MET A 278 -13.24 4.22 -12.71
C MET A 278 -14.19 4.81 -11.66
N SER A 279 -15.00 5.80 -12.05
CA SER A 279 -16.04 6.35 -11.18
C SER A 279 -17.36 5.61 -11.34
N ASP A 280 -18.09 5.48 -10.24
CA ASP A 280 -19.51 5.09 -10.24
C ASP A 280 -20.44 6.25 -10.65
N GLY A 281 -19.91 7.47 -10.79
CA GLY A 281 -20.62 8.62 -11.34
C GLY A 281 -21.11 8.40 -12.77
N HIS A 282 -22.08 9.21 -13.20
CA HIS A 282 -22.74 9.06 -14.50
C HIS A 282 -22.84 10.34 -15.34
N ASP A 283 -22.22 11.42 -14.88
CA ASP A 283 -22.04 12.68 -15.57
C ASP A 283 -20.79 13.40 -15.04
N ASN A 284 -20.41 14.53 -15.63
CA ASN A 284 -19.23 15.29 -15.20
C ASN A 284 -19.25 15.65 -13.71
N ARG A 285 -20.41 16.02 -13.14
CA ARG A 285 -20.49 16.46 -11.74
C ARG A 285 -20.28 15.27 -10.80
N THR A 286 -20.99 14.18 -11.05
CA THR A 286 -20.95 12.99 -10.21
C THR A 286 -19.61 12.25 -10.34
N ALA A 287 -19.03 12.20 -11.55
CA ALA A 287 -17.76 11.53 -11.80
C ALA A 287 -16.54 12.33 -11.32
N TYR A 288 -16.52 13.66 -11.50
CA TYR A 288 -15.36 14.51 -11.22
C TYR A 288 -15.50 15.40 -9.98
N GLY A 289 -16.65 15.34 -9.33
CA GLY A 289 -16.97 16.07 -8.11
C GLY A 289 -17.55 17.46 -8.35
N PHE A 290 -18.25 17.98 -7.33
CA PHE A 290 -18.87 19.30 -7.33
C PHE A 290 -18.99 19.87 -5.92
N ASN A 291 -19.14 21.20 -5.84
CA ASN A 291 -19.48 21.92 -4.62
C ASN A 291 -20.96 21.69 -4.29
N ASP A 292 -21.25 21.05 -3.16
CA ASP A 292 -22.59 20.81 -2.64
C ASP A 292 -22.80 21.67 -1.41
N VAL A 293 -23.92 22.40 -1.36
CA VAL A 293 -24.18 23.38 -0.30
C VAL A 293 -25.19 22.79 0.67
N PHE A 294 -24.74 22.55 1.91
CA PHE A 294 -25.62 22.21 3.01
C PHE A 294 -26.27 23.50 3.54
N ASP A 295 -27.59 23.47 3.69
CA ASP A 295 -28.38 24.62 4.16
C ASP A 295 -28.85 24.40 5.60
N GLU A 296 -28.38 25.26 6.50
CA GLU A 296 -28.74 25.29 7.92
C GLU A 296 -29.38 26.65 8.28
N PRO A 297 -30.71 26.83 8.07
CA PRO A 297 -31.36 28.13 8.19
C PRO A 297 -31.18 28.82 9.55
N ALA A 298 -31.04 28.05 10.63
CA ALA A 298 -30.84 28.56 11.99
C ALA A 298 -29.56 29.40 12.15
N MET A 299 -28.57 29.22 11.27
CA MET A 299 -27.29 29.92 11.30
C MET A 299 -27.32 31.31 10.64
N GLY A 300 -28.45 31.73 10.08
CA GLY A 300 -28.63 33.06 9.50
C GLY A 300 -27.65 33.33 8.35
N TRP A 301 -26.71 34.26 8.55
CA TRP A 301 -25.71 34.61 7.53
C TRP A 301 -24.78 33.43 7.17
N ALA A 302 -24.53 32.52 8.12
CA ALA A 302 -23.64 31.37 7.96
C ALA A 302 -24.37 30.09 7.52
N ARG A 303 -25.64 30.20 7.06
CA ARG A 303 -26.49 29.04 6.72
C ARG A 303 -25.96 28.14 5.61
N TYR A 304 -25.10 28.64 4.73
CA TYR A 304 -24.61 27.89 3.57
C TYR A 304 -23.22 27.34 3.85
N ALA A 305 -23.16 26.07 4.23
CA ALA A 305 -21.92 25.35 4.42
C ALA A 305 -21.52 24.64 3.12
N HIS A 306 -20.36 24.99 2.57
CA HIS A 306 -19.83 24.35 1.38
C HIS A 306 -19.23 22.98 1.71
N THR A 307 -19.65 21.96 0.96
CA THR A 307 -19.12 20.60 1.01
C THR A 307 -18.64 20.19 -0.38
N MET A 308 -17.73 19.22 -0.47
CA MET A 308 -17.33 18.63 -1.75
C MET A 308 -17.91 17.23 -1.86
N ARG A 309 -18.63 16.96 -2.95
CA ARG A 309 -19.22 15.65 -3.22
C ARG A 309 -18.74 15.11 -4.53
N MET A 310 -18.41 13.82 -4.53
CA MET A 310 -18.02 13.03 -5.69
C MET A 310 -18.55 11.62 -5.45
N TRP A 311 -18.94 10.95 -6.53
CA TRP A 311 -19.34 9.55 -6.43
C TRP A 311 -18.10 8.69 -6.24
N VAL A 312 -18.27 7.65 -5.44
CA VAL A 312 -17.18 6.75 -5.07
C VAL A 312 -16.48 6.16 -6.30
N PHE A 313 -15.21 5.85 -6.11
CA PHE A 313 -14.44 5.04 -7.02
C PHE A 313 -14.91 3.60 -6.97
N ASN A 314 -14.95 2.97 -8.14
CA ASN A 314 -15.35 1.59 -8.27
C ASN A 314 -14.22 0.67 -7.79
N SER A 315 -14.52 -0.29 -6.91
CA SER A 315 -13.53 -1.25 -6.36
C SER A 315 -13.34 -2.51 -7.22
N GLY A 316 -14.01 -2.58 -8.38
CA GLY A 316 -13.90 -3.64 -9.37
C GLY A 316 -13.14 -3.25 -10.64
N PHE A 317 -12.80 -1.96 -10.83
CA PHE A 317 -11.95 -1.53 -11.94
C PHE A 317 -11.10 -0.30 -11.59
N PHE A 318 -9.81 -0.54 -11.33
CA PHE A 318 -8.83 0.52 -11.10
C PHE A 318 -7.42 0.08 -11.44
N TYR A 319 -6.61 1.01 -11.92
CA TYR A 319 -5.18 0.86 -12.08
C TYR A 319 -4.46 1.33 -10.82
N ILE A 320 -3.56 0.50 -10.30
CA ILE A 320 -2.79 0.79 -9.10
C ILE A 320 -1.30 0.57 -9.38
N ARG A 321 -0.49 1.59 -9.07
CA ARG A 321 0.96 1.56 -9.23
C ARG A 321 1.64 0.87 -8.04
N PRO A 322 2.82 0.25 -8.24
CA PRO A 322 3.59 -0.39 -7.16
C PRO A 322 4.37 0.66 -6.35
N THR A 323 3.65 1.51 -5.61
CA THR A 323 4.23 2.55 -4.73
C THR A 323 3.90 2.28 -3.27
N ILE A 324 4.63 2.90 -2.34
CA ILE A 324 4.37 2.74 -0.90
C ILE A 324 2.92 3.14 -0.53
N PRO A 325 2.38 4.29 -0.96
CA PRO A 325 0.99 4.64 -0.66
C PRO A 325 -0.03 3.65 -1.24
N SER A 326 0.24 3.09 -2.43
CA SER A 326 -0.63 2.05 -3.00
C SER A 326 -0.62 0.76 -2.19
N ILE A 327 0.54 0.31 -1.73
CA ILE A 327 0.66 -0.88 -0.87
C ILE A 327 -0.03 -0.63 0.47
N GLU A 328 0.17 0.57 1.04
CA GLU A 328 -0.49 0.98 2.28
C GLU A 328 -2.01 1.00 2.15
N LEU A 329 -2.55 1.49 1.02
CA LEU A 329 -3.99 1.43 0.74
C LEU A 329 -4.50 -0.02 0.79
N LEU A 330 -3.81 -0.94 0.10
CA LEU A 330 -4.21 -2.35 0.07
C LEU A 330 -4.13 -2.97 1.48
N ASP A 331 -3.11 -2.64 2.27
CA ASP A 331 -2.96 -3.09 3.65
C ASP A 331 -4.07 -2.59 4.56
N ARG A 332 -4.41 -1.30 4.46
CA ARG A 332 -5.50 -0.69 5.24
C ARG A 332 -6.85 -1.32 4.90
N VAL A 333 -7.15 -1.46 3.61
CA VAL A 333 -8.42 -2.03 3.14
C VAL A 333 -8.54 -3.51 3.51
N ALA A 334 -7.52 -4.32 3.23
CA ALA A 334 -7.51 -5.73 3.60
C ALA A 334 -7.61 -5.92 5.13
N GLY A 335 -6.88 -5.11 5.89
CA GLY A 335 -6.91 -5.14 7.35
C GLY A 335 -8.27 -4.79 7.92
N ARG A 336 -8.94 -3.75 7.40
CA ARG A 336 -10.29 -3.38 7.82
C ARG A 336 -11.33 -4.41 7.45
N LEU A 337 -11.35 -4.90 6.21
CA LEU A 337 -12.29 -5.96 5.79
C LEU A 337 -12.12 -7.25 6.59
N SER A 338 -10.92 -7.54 7.09
CA SER A 338 -10.67 -8.70 7.96
C SER A 338 -11.25 -8.50 9.37
N ARG A 339 -11.28 -7.26 9.89
CA ARG A 339 -11.84 -6.93 11.21
C ARG A 339 -13.33 -6.63 11.18
N GLU A 340 -13.82 -6.14 10.05
CA GLU A 340 -15.19 -5.71 9.81
C GLU A 340 -15.80 -6.55 8.67
N PRO A 341 -16.17 -7.83 8.93
CA PRO A 341 -16.55 -8.78 7.87
C PRO A 341 -17.85 -8.42 7.14
N HIS A 342 -18.67 -7.52 7.70
CA HIS A 342 -19.90 -7.01 7.08
C HIS A 342 -19.70 -5.71 6.30
N SER A 343 -18.49 -5.14 6.30
CA SER A 343 -18.22 -3.91 5.56
C SER A 343 -18.19 -4.17 4.06
N TRP A 344 -18.73 -3.23 3.30
CA TRP A 344 -18.67 -3.28 1.84
C TRP A 344 -17.30 -2.83 1.36
N ASP A 345 -16.65 -3.64 0.54
CA ASP A 345 -15.29 -3.42 0.05
C ASP A 345 -15.13 -2.09 -0.68
N GLN A 346 -16.13 -1.69 -1.47
CA GLN A 346 -16.12 -0.40 -2.16
C GLN A 346 -16.18 0.77 -1.18
N ALA A 347 -16.97 0.64 -0.11
CA ALA A 347 -17.03 1.64 0.94
C ALA A 347 -15.68 1.76 1.65
N VAL A 348 -15.12 0.64 2.12
CA VAL A 348 -13.82 0.63 2.82
C VAL A 348 -12.70 1.18 1.92
N PHE A 349 -12.66 0.77 0.65
CA PHE A 349 -11.68 1.26 -0.31
C PHE A 349 -11.72 2.79 -0.45
N ASN A 350 -12.92 3.36 -0.55
CA ASN A 350 -13.08 4.80 -0.68
C ASN A 350 -12.82 5.52 0.65
N GLU A 351 -13.28 5.00 1.78
CA GLU A 351 -13.00 5.60 3.08
C GLU A 351 -11.51 5.68 3.36
N GLU A 352 -10.76 4.58 3.17
CA GLU A 352 -9.31 4.59 3.34
C GLU A 352 -8.59 5.50 2.36
N LEU A 353 -9.10 5.61 1.13
CA LEU A 353 -8.50 6.50 0.14
C LEU A 353 -8.80 7.98 0.43
N PHE A 354 -9.99 8.33 0.92
CA PHE A 354 -10.50 9.70 0.96
C PHE A 354 -10.51 10.36 2.34
N PHE A 355 -10.49 9.60 3.44
CA PHE A 355 -10.54 10.21 4.77
C PHE A 355 -9.30 11.09 5.03
N PRO A 356 -9.52 12.35 5.48
CA PRO A 356 -8.42 13.24 5.83
C PRO A 356 -7.78 12.79 7.14
N SER A 357 -6.52 13.19 7.38
CA SER A 357 -5.92 13.05 8.70
C SER A 357 -6.73 13.81 9.74
N HIS A 358 -6.96 13.17 10.89
CA HIS A 358 -7.70 13.74 12.01
C HIS A 358 -7.13 13.19 13.34
N PRO A 359 -7.54 13.68 14.52
CA PRO A 359 -7.02 13.17 15.78
C PRO A 359 -7.14 11.64 15.85
N GLY A 360 -6.00 10.96 16.01
CA GLY A 360 -5.91 9.50 16.09
C GLY A 360 -5.93 8.75 14.75
N TYR A 361 -5.93 9.42 13.60
CA TYR A 361 -5.88 8.79 12.27
C TYR A 361 -5.00 9.58 11.30
N ASP A 362 -3.97 8.90 10.79
CA ASP A 362 -3.16 9.43 9.70
C ASP A 362 -3.80 9.04 8.37
N GLY A 363 -4.32 10.03 7.64
CA GLY A 363 -4.93 9.84 6.33
C GLY A 363 -3.94 9.30 5.30
N LEU A 364 -4.44 8.56 4.32
CA LEU A 364 -3.61 8.02 3.25
C LEU A 364 -3.10 9.14 2.33
N HIS A 365 -1.80 9.14 2.04
CA HIS A 365 -1.14 10.09 1.15
C HIS A 365 -0.95 9.55 -0.27
N ALA A 366 -1.99 8.95 -0.85
CA ALA A 366 -1.99 8.45 -2.22
C ALA A 366 -2.53 9.48 -3.21
N ALA A 367 -1.79 9.73 -4.29
CA ALA A 367 -2.29 10.50 -5.42
C ALA A 367 -3.35 9.69 -6.18
N ARG A 368 -4.40 10.36 -6.64
CA ARG A 368 -5.55 9.72 -7.28
C ARG A 368 -6.01 10.43 -8.54
N ARG A 369 -6.50 9.66 -9.51
CA ARG A 369 -7.12 10.11 -10.75
C ARG A 369 -8.44 9.38 -11.01
N THR A 370 -9.44 10.13 -11.46
CA THR A 370 -10.65 9.56 -12.06
C THR A 370 -10.42 9.31 -13.55
N MET A 371 -10.73 8.10 -14.01
CA MET A 371 -10.76 7.76 -15.44
C MET A 371 -11.89 8.50 -16.17
N ASP A 372 -11.74 8.72 -17.48
CA ASP A 372 -12.83 9.28 -18.30
C ASP A 372 -14.04 8.33 -18.28
N PHE A 373 -15.18 8.79 -17.76
CA PHE A 373 -16.37 7.94 -17.54
C PHE A 373 -17.09 7.52 -18.84
N TYR A 374 -16.79 8.14 -19.98
CA TYR A 374 -17.28 7.68 -21.29
C TYR A 374 -16.36 6.62 -21.89
N LEU A 375 -15.06 6.65 -21.61
CA LEU A 375 -14.12 5.62 -22.04
C LEU A 375 -14.17 4.39 -21.11
N PHE A 376 -14.23 4.61 -19.81
CA PHE A 376 -14.29 3.58 -18.78
C PHE A 376 -15.69 3.55 -18.17
N MET A 377 -16.62 2.99 -18.93
CA MET A 377 -18.05 3.22 -18.76
C MET A 377 -18.70 2.21 -17.81
N ASN A 378 -19.43 2.69 -16.79
CA ASN A 378 -20.32 1.82 -16.03
C ASN A 378 -21.63 1.57 -16.81
N SER A 379 -22.27 0.45 -16.51
CA SER A 379 -23.52 0.08 -17.17
C SER A 379 -24.64 1.11 -16.93
N LYS A 380 -24.65 1.84 -15.82
CA LYS A 380 -25.62 2.92 -15.62
C LYS A 380 -25.46 4.04 -16.66
N VAL A 381 -24.23 4.47 -16.96
CA VAL A 381 -23.93 5.43 -18.04
C VAL A 381 -24.38 4.88 -19.39
N LEU A 382 -24.09 3.61 -19.69
CA LEU A 382 -24.47 2.99 -20.94
C LEU A 382 -26.00 2.96 -21.14
N PHE A 383 -26.71 2.36 -20.18
CA PHE A 383 -28.12 2.04 -20.32
C PHE A 383 -29.02 3.25 -20.09
N LYS A 384 -28.67 4.17 -19.18
CA LYS A 384 -29.50 5.36 -18.94
C LYS A 384 -29.24 6.50 -19.91
N THR A 385 -27.99 6.64 -20.40
CA THR A 385 -27.56 7.84 -21.13
C THR A 385 -27.06 7.51 -22.53
N VAL A 386 -25.92 6.82 -22.64
CA VAL A 386 -25.16 6.72 -23.91
C VAL A 386 -25.96 6.04 -25.01
N ARG A 387 -26.67 4.92 -24.72
CA ARG A 387 -27.43 4.20 -25.74
C ARG A 387 -28.62 5.00 -26.31
N LYS A 388 -29.08 6.03 -25.59
CA LYS A 388 -30.27 6.83 -25.94
C LYS A 388 -29.93 8.11 -26.69
N ASP A 389 -28.67 8.54 -26.62
CA ASP A 389 -28.21 9.75 -27.28
C ASP A 389 -27.59 9.42 -28.66
N ALA A 390 -28.03 10.12 -29.70
CA ALA A 390 -27.62 9.83 -31.08
C ALA A 390 -26.14 10.14 -31.37
N ALA A 391 -25.51 11.03 -30.61
CA ALA A 391 -24.09 11.33 -30.72
C ALA A 391 -23.27 10.37 -29.86
N LEU A 392 -23.66 10.19 -28.59
CA LEU A 392 -22.93 9.34 -27.64
C LEU A 392 -22.99 7.86 -28.02
N SER A 393 -24.09 7.38 -28.58
CA SER A 393 -24.27 5.97 -29.01
C SER A 393 -23.27 5.52 -30.08
N LYS A 394 -22.56 6.47 -30.73
CA LYS A 394 -21.48 6.21 -31.69
C LYS A 394 -20.11 6.09 -31.02
N LEU A 395 -19.95 6.53 -29.77
CA LEU A 395 -18.71 6.39 -29.02
C LEU A 395 -18.40 4.91 -28.84
N LYS A 396 -17.14 4.53 -29.05
CA LYS A 396 -16.64 3.22 -28.67
C LYS A 396 -15.89 3.37 -27.35
N PRO A 397 -16.41 2.85 -26.23
CA PRO A 397 -15.68 2.87 -24.97
C PRO A 397 -14.46 1.97 -25.02
N VAL A 398 -13.57 2.11 -24.04
CA VAL A 398 -12.45 1.20 -23.79
C VAL A 398 -12.96 -0.07 -23.13
N ILE A 399 -13.77 0.10 -22.08
CA ILE A 399 -14.46 -0.98 -21.38
C ILE A 399 -15.91 -0.60 -21.08
N VAL A 400 -16.75 -1.60 -20.88
CA VAL A 400 -18.05 -1.45 -20.21
C VAL A 400 -18.09 -2.38 -19.00
N HIS A 401 -18.29 -1.82 -17.81
CA HIS A 401 -18.44 -2.58 -16.57
C HIS A 401 -19.92 -2.74 -16.22
N VAL A 402 -20.41 -3.99 -16.12
CA VAL A 402 -21.82 -4.29 -15.83
C VAL A 402 -22.11 -4.34 -14.32
N ASN A 403 -21.67 -3.32 -13.59
CA ASN A 403 -21.74 -3.26 -12.13
C ASN A 403 -23.09 -2.84 -11.54
N TYR A 404 -23.95 -2.14 -12.29
CA TYR A 404 -25.23 -1.59 -11.78
C TYR A 404 -26.46 -2.48 -12.06
N HIS A 405 -26.27 -3.65 -12.67
CA HIS A 405 -27.38 -4.50 -13.10
C HIS A 405 -27.16 -5.95 -12.64
N PRO A 406 -28.19 -6.65 -12.14
CA PRO A 406 -28.07 -8.02 -11.65
C PRO A 406 -27.91 -9.04 -12.80
N ASP A 407 -28.51 -8.78 -13.96
CA ASP A 407 -28.46 -9.60 -15.17
C ASP A 407 -27.17 -9.36 -15.98
N LYS A 408 -26.03 -9.51 -15.30
CA LYS A 408 -24.69 -9.17 -15.79
C LYS A 408 -24.36 -9.86 -17.11
N LEU A 409 -24.44 -11.19 -17.15
CA LEU A 409 -24.02 -11.98 -18.32
C LEU A 409 -24.84 -11.68 -19.59
N PRO A 410 -26.19 -11.66 -19.57
CA PRO A 410 -26.98 -11.25 -20.74
C PRO A 410 -26.60 -9.85 -21.26
N ARG A 411 -26.39 -8.88 -20.37
CA ARG A 411 -25.98 -7.53 -20.74
C ARG A 411 -24.57 -7.47 -21.31
N MET A 412 -23.61 -8.23 -20.75
CA MET A 412 -22.27 -8.35 -21.34
C MET A 412 -22.35 -8.87 -22.77
N LYS A 413 -23.12 -9.93 -23.02
CA LYS A 413 -23.35 -10.46 -24.38
C LYS A 413 -23.97 -9.41 -25.29
N ALA A 414 -24.96 -8.64 -24.81
CA ALA A 414 -25.58 -7.57 -25.59
C ALA A 414 -24.62 -6.40 -25.90
N VAL A 415 -23.72 -6.06 -24.97
CA VAL A 415 -22.64 -5.08 -25.19
C VAL A 415 -21.72 -5.56 -26.31
N VAL A 416 -21.37 -6.85 -26.32
CA VAL A 416 -20.59 -7.45 -27.42
C VAL A 416 -21.36 -7.34 -28.74
N GLU A 417 -22.62 -7.78 -28.79
CA GLU A 417 -23.44 -7.68 -30.01
C GLU A 417 -23.52 -6.23 -30.54
N TYR A 418 -23.66 -5.25 -29.65
CA TYR A 418 -23.79 -3.85 -30.02
C TYR A 418 -22.49 -3.24 -30.56
N TYR A 419 -21.39 -3.38 -29.83
CA TYR A 419 -20.11 -2.72 -30.17
C TYR A 419 -19.20 -3.54 -31.09
N VAL A 420 -19.38 -4.85 -31.14
CA VAL A 420 -18.52 -5.78 -31.89
C VAL A 420 -19.21 -6.23 -33.17
N ASN A 421 -20.43 -6.71 -33.05
CA ASN A 421 -21.17 -7.29 -34.19
C ASN A 421 -22.04 -6.24 -34.91
N GLY A 422 -22.11 -5.01 -34.39
CA GLY A 422 -22.83 -3.91 -35.01
C GLY A 422 -24.36 -4.00 -34.87
N LYS A 423 -24.87 -4.90 -34.03
CA LYS A 423 -26.31 -5.10 -33.81
C LYS A 423 -26.88 -3.95 -32.96
N LYS A 424 -27.34 -2.89 -33.63
CA LYS A 424 -27.77 -1.62 -32.99
C LYS A 424 -28.98 -1.74 -32.05
N ASP A 425 -29.78 -2.79 -32.20
CA ASP A 425 -30.91 -3.08 -31.33
C ASP A 425 -30.56 -4.00 -30.16
N ALA A 426 -29.34 -4.54 -30.07
CA ALA A 426 -28.95 -5.51 -29.04
C ALA A 426 -29.15 -5.02 -27.60
N LEU A 427 -28.96 -3.72 -27.35
CA LEU A 427 -29.15 -3.13 -26.03
C LEU A 427 -30.62 -2.79 -25.72
N LYS A 428 -31.52 -2.72 -26.73
CA LYS A 428 -32.90 -2.23 -26.54
C LYS A 428 -33.78 -3.08 -25.61
N PRO A 429 -33.69 -4.42 -25.59
CA PRO A 429 -34.54 -5.25 -24.74
C PRO A 429 -34.32 -5.03 -23.24
N PHE A 430 -33.19 -4.46 -22.85
CA PHE A 430 -32.83 -4.31 -21.45
C PHE A 430 -33.41 -3.03 -20.84
N PRO A 431 -34.01 -3.08 -19.64
CA PRO A 431 -34.44 -1.87 -18.92
C PRO A 431 -33.24 -1.00 -18.51
N ASP A 432 -33.54 0.25 -18.17
CA ASP A 432 -32.55 1.23 -17.66
C ASP A 432 -31.97 0.86 -16.29
N GLY A 433 -32.76 0.16 -15.48
CA GLY A 433 -32.41 -0.31 -14.15
C GLY A 433 -32.58 -1.82 -14.04
N SER A 434 -32.74 -2.28 -12.79
CA SER A 434 -32.88 -3.69 -12.43
C SER A 434 -34.32 -4.20 -12.36
N ASP A 435 -35.31 -3.32 -12.50
CA ASP A 435 -36.76 -3.60 -12.37
C ASP A 435 -37.47 -3.62 -13.73
#